data_AF-A0A4Y2SY14-F1
#
_entry.id   AF-A0A4Y2SY14-F1
#
_cell.length_a   1.000
_cell.length_b   1.000
_cell.length_c   1.000
_cell.angle_alpha   90.00
_cell.angle_beta   90.00
_cell.angle_gamma   90.00
#
_symmetry.space_group_name_H-M   'P 1'
#
loop_
_entity.id
_entity.type
_entity.pdbx_description
1 polymer ?
#
loop_
_entity_poly.entity_id
_entity_poly.type
_entity_poly.pdbx_seq_one_letter_code
_entity_poly.pdbx_strand_id
1 'polypeptide(L)'
;MDMFQLFRDRSGEFKGSSLLTPPVTPWYEGKGQNVSLPANPSIRLVYYSLDDFKLLDYRQYVLNLTTANCDRKERKKTYELLYSLTTFYGVEDLTTKSLVKVFQRLKRNSNWFDEFFRFLTAGMETVDCEKTCRVAQICAMTGITPYHYDTCWNASDKLFYTKQLSSPKNSIIIFICISILPIIILLLIIGYILYKKFKASQNKTE
;
A
#
# COMPACT_ATOMS: atom_id res chain seq x y z
N MET A 1 1.93 3.67 -15.72
CA MET A 1 1.80 3.85 -14.27
C MET A 1 2.64 5.06 -13.86
N ASP A 2 2.24 5.78 -12.82
CA ASP A 2 2.99 6.95 -12.31
C ASP A 2 4.06 6.52 -11.30
N MET A 3 5.33 6.55 -11.70
CA MET A 3 6.43 6.12 -10.84
C MET A 3 7.70 6.90 -11.16
N PHE A 4 8.69 6.85 -10.27
CA PHE A 4 10.07 7.22 -10.59
C PHE A 4 11.02 6.05 -10.29
N GLN A 5 12.11 5.98 -11.03
CA GLN A 5 13.21 5.05 -10.76
C GLN A 5 14.43 5.79 -10.25
N LEU A 6 15.23 5.11 -9.43
CA LEU A 6 16.48 5.59 -8.87
C LEU A 6 17.63 4.70 -9.36
N PHE A 7 18.67 5.34 -9.86
CA PHE A 7 19.83 4.67 -10.44
C PHE A 7 21.03 4.78 -9.50
N ARG A 8 21.64 3.63 -9.21
CA ARG A 8 22.86 3.55 -8.41
C ARG A 8 24.09 3.43 -9.29
N ASP A 9 25.20 4.00 -8.85
CA ASP A 9 26.52 3.71 -9.40
C ASP A 9 27.10 2.40 -8.82
N ARG A 10 28.33 2.07 -9.21
CA ARG A 10 29.04 0.86 -8.74
C ARG A 10 29.36 0.86 -7.25
N SER A 11 29.40 2.02 -6.59
CA SER A 11 29.58 2.13 -5.14
C SER A 11 28.28 1.88 -4.36
N GLY A 12 27.15 1.83 -5.08
CA GLY A 12 25.82 1.70 -4.50
C GLY A 12 25.17 3.04 -4.17
N GLU A 13 25.78 4.18 -4.48
CA GLU A 13 25.16 5.50 -4.26
C GLU A 13 24.15 5.84 -5.35
N PHE A 14 23.03 6.44 -4.98
CA PHE A 14 22.04 6.93 -5.95
C PHE A 14 22.55 8.18 -6.67
N LYS A 15 22.83 8.07 -7.97
CA LYS A 15 23.38 9.14 -8.81
C LYS A 15 22.46 9.62 -9.92
N GLY A 16 21.42 8.85 -10.25
CA GLY A 16 20.46 9.23 -11.27
C GLY A 16 19.03 8.92 -10.89
N SER A 17 18.10 9.49 -11.63
CA SER A 17 16.67 9.19 -11.52
C SER A 17 15.95 9.38 -12.84
N SER A 18 14.83 8.69 -13.02
CA SER A 18 13.92 8.86 -14.18
C SER A 18 12.48 8.93 -13.70
N LEU A 19 11.64 9.59 -14.49
CA LEU A 19 10.22 9.73 -14.24
C LEU A 19 9.46 8.90 -15.27
N LEU A 20 8.64 7.96 -14.81
CA LEU A 20 7.71 7.19 -15.62
C LEU A 20 6.35 7.89 -15.54
N THR A 21 5.82 8.23 -16.71
CA THR A 21 4.52 8.91 -16.81
C THR A 21 3.40 7.90 -17.04
N PRO A 22 2.22 8.09 -16.42
CA PRO A 22 1.04 7.30 -16.75
C PRO A 22 0.58 7.55 -18.20
N PRO A 23 -0.13 6.59 -18.82
CA PRO A 23 -0.61 6.69 -20.19
C PRO A 23 -1.87 7.57 -20.32
N VAL A 24 -2.15 8.03 -21.53
CA VAL A 24 -3.44 8.62 -21.90
C VAL A 24 -4.50 7.53 -22.09
N THR A 25 -4.12 6.37 -22.60
CA THR A 25 -5.07 5.26 -22.76
C THR A 25 -5.45 4.67 -21.40
N PRO A 26 -6.75 4.47 -21.11
CA PRO A 26 -7.20 3.78 -19.91
C PRO A 26 -7.21 2.25 -20.08
N TRP A 27 -6.60 1.74 -21.15
CA TRP A 27 -6.60 0.31 -21.45
C TRP A 27 -5.92 -0.48 -20.34
N TYR A 28 -6.56 -1.57 -19.95
CA TYR A 28 -6.01 -2.57 -19.04
C TYR A 28 -6.58 -3.95 -19.38
N GLU A 29 -5.83 -5.00 -19.08
CA GLU A 29 -6.30 -6.37 -19.26
C GLU A 29 -7.06 -6.87 -18.01
N GLY A 30 -8.38 -6.91 -18.10
CA GLY A 30 -9.26 -7.35 -17.01
C GLY A 30 -9.41 -8.87 -16.83
N LYS A 31 -8.85 -9.70 -17.71
CA LYS A 31 -9.05 -11.16 -17.73
C LYS A 31 -8.10 -11.93 -16.79
N GLY A 32 -8.06 -11.53 -15.51
CA GLY A 32 -7.47 -12.34 -14.42
C GLY A 32 -5.95 -12.58 -14.45
N GLN A 33 -5.22 -12.02 -15.42
CA GLN A 33 -3.78 -12.24 -15.57
C GLN A 33 -2.90 -11.20 -14.84
N ASN A 34 -3.50 -10.23 -14.14
CA ASN A 34 -2.79 -9.18 -13.37
C ASN A 34 -1.66 -8.46 -14.15
N VAL A 35 -1.79 -8.37 -15.48
CA VAL A 35 -0.73 -7.82 -16.36
C VAL A 35 -0.61 -6.30 -16.21
N SER A 36 -1.72 -5.62 -15.90
CA SER A 36 -1.76 -4.16 -15.76
C SER A 36 -2.85 -3.73 -14.78
N LEU A 37 -2.56 -2.72 -13.97
CA LEU A 37 -3.59 -2.02 -13.19
C LEU A 37 -4.31 -1.00 -14.06
N PRO A 38 -5.64 -0.82 -13.90
CA PRO A 38 -6.36 0.26 -14.56
C PRO A 38 -5.83 1.62 -14.10
N ALA A 39 -5.81 2.58 -15.00
CA ALA A 39 -5.41 3.95 -14.71
C ALA A 39 -6.28 4.95 -15.49
N ASN A 40 -6.53 6.12 -14.89
CA ASN A 40 -7.19 7.21 -15.61
C ASN A 40 -6.29 7.76 -16.72
N PRO A 41 -6.87 8.25 -17.84
CA PRO A 41 -6.15 9.03 -18.82
C PRO A 41 -5.40 10.19 -18.16
N SER A 42 -4.12 10.32 -18.48
CA SER A 42 -3.22 11.20 -17.74
C SER A 42 -2.30 12.02 -18.64
N ILE A 43 -2.02 13.24 -18.21
CA ILE A 43 -0.99 14.12 -18.81
C ILE A 43 -0.14 14.74 -17.71
N ARG A 44 1.14 14.99 -17.98
CA ARG A 44 2.09 15.57 -17.02
C ARG A 44 2.70 16.85 -17.54
N LEU A 45 2.71 17.88 -16.70
CA LEU A 45 3.43 19.12 -16.95
C LEU A 45 4.67 19.17 -16.06
N VAL A 46 5.85 19.24 -16.66
CA VAL A 46 7.14 19.30 -15.94
C VAL A 46 7.68 20.71 -15.98
N TYR A 47 8.07 21.23 -14.82
CA TYR A 47 8.72 22.52 -14.64
C TYR A 47 10.22 22.31 -14.48
N TYR A 48 11.01 23.12 -15.17
CA TYR A 48 12.46 23.07 -15.11
C TYR A 48 13.04 24.49 -15.16
N SER A 49 14.25 24.63 -14.61
CA SER A 49 15.02 25.87 -14.67
C SER A 49 15.64 26.05 -16.05
N LEU A 50 15.52 27.24 -16.63
CA LEU A 50 16.12 27.54 -17.95
C LEU A 50 17.63 27.76 -17.87
N ASP A 51 18.18 27.97 -16.67
CA ASP A 51 19.60 28.27 -16.48
C ASP A 51 20.46 27.00 -16.46
N ASP A 52 19.98 25.95 -15.76
CA ASP A 52 20.73 24.71 -15.50
C ASP A 52 19.96 23.44 -15.87
N PHE A 53 18.78 23.58 -16.49
CA PHE A 53 17.88 22.48 -16.85
C PHE A 53 17.44 21.60 -15.67
N LYS A 54 17.62 22.08 -14.43
CA LYS A 54 17.21 21.36 -13.25
C LYS A 54 15.70 21.20 -13.23
N LEU A 55 15.23 19.96 -13.06
CA LEU A 55 13.81 19.67 -12.89
C LEU A 55 13.34 20.17 -11.52
N LEU A 56 12.35 21.07 -11.54
CA LEU A 56 11.85 21.79 -10.35
C LEU A 56 10.62 21.11 -9.76
N ASP A 57 9.64 20.75 -10.58
CA ASP A 57 8.43 20.06 -10.13
C ASP A 57 7.75 19.39 -11.32
N TYR A 58 6.80 18.48 -11.06
CA TYR A 58 5.80 18.14 -12.05
C TYR A 58 4.40 18.19 -11.45
N ARG A 59 3.44 18.52 -12.31
CA ARG A 59 2.01 18.45 -12.02
C ARG A 59 1.40 17.32 -12.83
N GLN A 60 0.83 16.36 -12.14
CA GLN A 60 0.11 15.26 -12.73
C GLN A 60 -1.35 15.65 -12.88
N TYR A 61 -1.87 15.63 -14.11
CA TYR A 61 -3.27 15.86 -14.40
C TYR A 61 -3.92 14.56 -14.87
N VAL A 62 -5.18 14.37 -14.49
CA VAL A 62 -5.95 13.17 -14.82
C VAL A 62 -7.35 13.55 -15.28
N LEU A 63 -7.89 12.77 -16.20
CA LEU A 63 -9.31 12.80 -16.54
C LEU A 63 -9.99 11.68 -15.76
N ASN A 64 -10.90 12.01 -14.83
CA ASN A 64 -11.71 10.99 -14.18
C ASN A 64 -12.64 10.34 -15.22
N LEU A 65 -12.26 9.15 -15.68
CA LEU A 65 -12.94 8.50 -16.81
C LEU A 65 -14.38 8.12 -16.48
N THR A 66 -14.65 7.70 -15.24
CA THR A 66 -16.00 7.37 -14.76
C THR A 66 -16.90 8.59 -14.85
N THR A 67 -16.48 9.73 -14.28
CA THR A 67 -17.25 10.97 -14.34
C THR A 67 -17.40 11.49 -15.77
N ALA A 68 -16.35 11.43 -16.58
CA ALA A 68 -16.35 11.89 -17.97
C ALA A 68 -17.31 11.10 -18.87
N ASN A 69 -17.53 9.82 -18.57
CA ASN A 69 -18.46 8.95 -19.31
C ASN A 69 -19.92 9.07 -18.84
N CYS A 70 -20.15 9.37 -17.55
CA CYS A 70 -21.51 9.50 -17.01
C CYS A 70 -22.19 10.83 -17.38
N ASP A 71 -21.43 11.91 -17.65
CA ASP A 71 -22.00 13.22 -17.95
C ASP A 71 -22.01 13.52 -19.46
N ARG A 72 -23.20 13.82 -20.01
CA ARG A 72 -23.36 14.22 -21.41
C ARG A 72 -22.85 15.63 -21.71
N LYS A 73 -22.56 16.45 -20.68
CA LYS A 73 -22.06 17.82 -20.83
C LYS A 73 -20.53 17.82 -21.00
N GLU A 74 -20.03 18.48 -22.04
CA GLU A 74 -18.60 18.55 -22.37
C GLU A 74 -17.71 19.14 -21.27
N ARG A 75 -18.26 19.99 -20.39
CA ARG A 75 -17.53 20.66 -19.31
C ARG A 75 -16.89 19.71 -18.29
N LYS A 76 -17.34 18.45 -18.19
CA LYS A 76 -16.74 17.43 -17.30
C LYS A 76 -15.76 16.47 -17.99
N LYS A 77 -15.38 16.77 -19.22
CA LYS A 77 -14.32 16.06 -19.96
C LYS A 77 -12.97 16.81 -19.85
N THR A 78 -12.67 17.33 -18.67
CA THR A 78 -11.50 18.18 -18.42
C THR A 78 -10.49 17.45 -17.55
N TYR A 79 -9.21 17.62 -17.85
CA TYR A 79 -8.13 17.11 -17.01
C TYR A 79 -8.00 17.97 -15.75
N GLU A 80 -8.04 17.34 -14.58
CA GLU A 80 -7.93 17.97 -13.27
C GLU A 80 -6.58 17.67 -12.63
N LEU A 81 -6.08 18.58 -11.80
CA LEU A 81 -4.82 18.38 -11.10
C LEU A 81 -5.00 17.27 -10.06
N LEU A 82 -4.25 16.18 -10.21
CA LEU A 82 -4.20 15.10 -9.23
C LEU A 82 -3.25 15.45 -8.08
N TYR A 83 -2.02 15.86 -8.41
CA TYR A 83 -1.02 16.34 -7.44
C TYR A 83 0.14 17.08 -8.11
N SER A 84 0.87 17.85 -7.31
CA SER A 84 2.23 18.33 -7.58
C SER A 84 3.20 17.51 -6.74
N LEU A 85 4.29 17.00 -7.32
CA LEU A 85 5.21 16.12 -6.60
C LEU A 85 5.87 16.84 -5.42
N THR A 86 6.46 18.02 -5.66
CA THR A 86 7.18 18.76 -4.61
C THR A 86 6.24 19.19 -3.50
N THR A 87 5.03 19.65 -3.85
CA THR A 87 4.00 20.05 -2.89
C THR A 87 3.54 18.86 -2.04
N PHE A 88 3.21 17.74 -2.68
CA PHE A 88 2.67 16.57 -1.97
C PHE A 88 3.71 15.91 -1.08
N TYR A 89 4.93 15.65 -1.60
CA TYR A 89 5.97 14.97 -0.82
C TYR A 89 6.82 15.93 0.03
N GLY A 90 6.63 17.25 -0.07
CA GLY A 90 7.40 18.23 0.70
C GLY A 90 8.90 18.11 0.43
N VAL A 91 9.27 18.02 -0.84
CA VAL A 91 10.67 18.01 -1.30
C VAL A 91 10.93 19.23 -2.18
N GLU A 92 12.19 19.62 -2.27
CA GLU A 92 12.57 20.92 -2.82
C GLU A 92 12.52 20.96 -4.35
N ASP A 93 12.72 19.81 -5.00
CA ASP A 93 12.84 19.68 -6.45
C ASP A 93 12.67 18.22 -6.90
N LEU A 94 12.89 17.96 -8.19
CA LEU A 94 12.89 16.62 -8.79
C LEU A 94 14.31 16.03 -8.93
N THR A 95 15.31 16.56 -8.20
CA THR A 95 16.66 15.97 -8.23
C THR A 95 16.65 14.56 -7.65
N THR A 96 17.63 13.75 -8.03
CA THR A 96 17.82 12.41 -7.47
C THR A 96 17.89 12.44 -5.95
N LYS A 97 18.53 13.46 -5.35
CA LYS A 97 18.60 13.63 -3.89
C LYS A 97 17.20 13.77 -3.28
N SER A 98 16.33 14.59 -3.86
CA SER A 98 14.94 14.77 -3.42
C SER A 98 14.12 13.50 -3.59
N LEU A 99 14.23 12.84 -4.74
CA LEU A 99 13.52 11.58 -5.00
C LEU A 99 13.98 10.43 -4.10
N VAL A 100 15.25 10.40 -3.68
CA VAL A 100 15.73 9.49 -2.65
C VAL A 100 15.05 9.74 -1.31
N LYS A 101 14.82 11.00 -0.91
CA LYS A 101 14.05 11.32 0.31
C LYS A 101 12.62 10.76 0.22
N VAL A 102 11.97 10.94 -0.94
CA VAL A 102 10.63 10.38 -1.21
C VAL A 102 10.67 8.86 -1.07
N PHE A 103 11.58 8.18 -1.77
CA PHE A 103 11.74 6.72 -1.71
C PHE A 103 11.94 6.21 -0.27
N GLN A 104 12.79 6.85 0.53
CA GLN A 104 12.99 6.44 1.93
C GLN A 104 11.73 6.63 2.78
N ARG A 105 10.91 7.64 2.48
CA ARG A 105 9.62 7.85 3.14
C ARG A 105 8.62 6.75 2.79
N LEU A 106 8.49 6.42 1.50
CA LEU A 106 7.62 5.35 1.02
C LEU A 106 7.96 4.00 1.66
N LYS A 107 9.26 3.71 1.83
CA LYS A 107 9.72 2.48 2.50
C LYS A 107 9.33 2.36 3.97
N ARG A 108 9.19 3.48 4.67
CA ARG A 108 9.06 3.50 6.14
C ARG A 108 7.65 3.78 6.63
N ASN A 109 6.80 4.37 5.78
CA ASN A 109 5.47 4.82 6.18
C ASN A 109 4.41 4.31 5.20
N SER A 110 3.49 3.51 5.72
CA SER A 110 2.39 2.91 4.96
C SER A 110 1.50 3.93 4.30
N ASN A 111 1.13 5.00 5.00
CA ASN A 111 0.17 5.98 4.48
C ASN A 111 0.75 6.74 3.29
N TRP A 112 2.06 7.06 3.34
CA TRP A 112 2.75 7.64 2.20
C TRP A 112 2.84 6.68 1.02
N PHE A 113 3.01 5.38 1.29
CA PHE A 113 2.98 4.36 0.25
C PHE A 113 1.57 4.23 -0.37
N ASP A 114 0.51 4.28 0.44
CA ASP A 114 -0.87 4.15 -0.03
C ASP A 114 -1.25 5.30 -0.97
N GLU A 115 -0.84 6.53 -0.64
CA GLU A 115 -0.99 7.66 -1.56
C GLU A 115 -0.14 7.53 -2.82
N PHE A 116 1.11 7.06 -2.71
CA PHE A 116 1.92 6.72 -3.89
C PHE A 116 1.22 5.70 -4.78
N PHE A 117 0.63 4.65 -4.21
CA PHE A 117 -0.06 3.61 -4.97
C PHE A 117 -1.33 4.15 -5.64
N ARG A 118 -2.06 5.05 -4.97
CA ARG A 118 -3.16 5.79 -5.59
C ARG A 118 -2.69 6.64 -6.77
N PHE A 119 -1.52 7.27 -6.69
CA PHE A 119 -0.96 8.01 -7.83
C PHE A 119 -0.47 7.10 -8.95
N LEU A 120 0.11 5.93 -8.61
CA LEU A 120 0.58 4.92 -9.58
C LEU A 120 -0.51 4.55 -10.60
N THR A 121 -1.77 4.51 -10.14
CA THR A 121 -2.99 4.22 -10.91
C THR A 121 -3.74 5.47 -11.37
N ALA A 122 -3.09 6.64 -11.36
CA ALA A 122 -3.68 7.92 -11.74
C ALA A 122 -5.02 8.23 -11.01
N GLY A 123 -5.08 7.90 -9.73
CA GLY A 123 -6.26 8.12 -8.88
C GLY A 123 -7.41 7.14 -9.12
N MET A 124 -7.22 6.10 -9.94
CA MET A 124 -8.20 5.02 -10.02
C MET A 124 -8.19 4.21 -8.74
N GLU A 125 -9.38 3.97 -8.19
CA GLU A 125 -9.56 2.99 -7.13
C GLU A 125 -9.28 1.59 -7.71
N THR A 126 -8.29 0.93 -7.14
CA THR A 126 -7.89 -0.43 -7.50
C THR A 126 -7.92 -1.33 -6.27
N VAL A 127 -7.35 -2.52 -6.37
CA VAL A 127 -7.15 -3.42 -5.22
C VAL A 127 -6.22 -2.79 -4.18
N ASP A 128 -6.36 -3.23 -2.93
CA ASP A 128 -5.42 -2.87 -1.87
C ASP A 128 -4.04 -3.45 -2.16
N CYS A 129 -3.01 -2.59 -2.16
CA CYS A 129 -1.62 -3.01 -2.32
C CYS A 129 -1.08 -3.52 -0.99
N GLU A 130 -1.35 -4.80 -0.73
CA GLU A 130 -0.83 -5.50 0.44
C GLU A 130 0.68 -5.76 0.36
N LYS A 131 1.23 -6.38 1.40
CA LYS A 131 2.66 -6.59 1.64
C LYS A 131 3.48 -6.97 0.40
N THR A 132 3.08 -8.00 -0.36
CA THR A 132 3.81 -8.47 -1.55
C THR A 132 3.81 -7.42 -2.66
N CYS A 133 2.66 -6.79 -2.91
CA CYS A 133 2.54 -5.68 -3.85
C CYS A 133 3.45 -4.52 -3.44
N ARG A 134 3.50 -4.15 -2.15
CA ARG A 134 4.37 -3.06 -1.67
C ARG A 134 5.84 -3.34 -1.93
N VAL A 135 6.30 -4.57 -1.66
CA VAL A 135 7.68 -4.98 -1.98
C VAL A 135 7.94 -4.88 -3.47
N ALA A 136 7.02 -5.37 -4.30
CA ALA A 136 7.16 -5.32 -5.75
C ALA A 136 7.35 -3.88 -6.23
N GLN A 137 6.51 -2.95 -5.79
CA GLN A 137 6.60 -1.55 -6.19
C GLN A 137 7.89 -0.89 -5.67
N ILE A 138 8.21 -1.04 -4.37
CA ILE A 138 9.45 -0.47 -3.79
C ILE A 138 10.70 -1.02 -4.50
N CYS A 139 10.74 -2.33 -4.78
CA CYS A 139 11.87 -2.93 -5.46
C CYS A 139 11.94 -2.51 -6.92
N ALA A 140 10.81 -2.33 -7.61
CA ALA A 140 10.79 -1.80 -8.98
C ALA A 140 11.36 -0.38 -9.08
N MET A 141 11.25 0.45 -8.03
CA MET A 141 11.86 1.80 -8.00
C MET A 141 13.39 1.78 -8.04
N THR A 142 14.03 0.68 -7.66
CA THR A 142 15.50 0.56 -7.62
C THR A 142 16.07 -0.62 -8.42
N GLY A 143 15.19 -1.49 -8.91
CA GLY A 143 15.51 -2.74 -9.58
C GLY A 143 15.71 -2.56 -11.08
N ILE A 144 16.80 -1.88 -11.45
CA ILE A 144 17.13 -1.60 -12.87
C ILE A 144 17.41 -2.90 -13.64
N THR A 145 17.95 -3.90 -12.95
CA THR A 145 18.20 -5.24 -13.49
C THR A 145 17.49 -6.28 -12.64
N PRO A 146 17.23 -7.48 -13.18
CA PRO A 146 16.67 -8.58 -12.40
C PRO A 146 17.45 -8.84 -11.11
N TYR A 147 18.78 -8.83 -11.16
CA TYR A 147 19.64 -8.98 -9.99
C TYR A 147 19.38 -7.93 -8.89
N HIS A 148 19.26 -6.64 -9.24
CA HIS A 148 18.99 -5.59 -8.27
C HIS A 148 17.60 -5.73 -7.65
N TYR A 149 16.61 -6.08 -8.48
CA TYR A 149 15.25 -6.34 -8.03
C TYR A 149 15.21 -7.51 -7.05
N ASP A 150 15.80 -8.65 -7.41
CA ASP A 150 15.83 -9.86 -6.59
C ASP A 150 16.57 -9.63 -5.27
N THR A 151 17.66 -8.87 -5.30
CA THR A 151 18.40 -8.49 -4.09
C THR A 151 17.50 -7.68 -3.14
N CYS A 152 16.76 -6.70 -3.67
CA CYS A 152 15.79 -5.93 -2.89
C CYS A 152 14.65 -6.81 -2.35
N TRP A 153 14.11 -7.70 -3.20
CA TRP A 153 13.02 -8.59 -2.86
C TRP A 153 13.40 -9.49 -1.68
N ASN A 154 14.54 -10.17 -1.80
CA ASN A 154 15.05 -11.09 -0.79
C ASN A 154 15.42 -10.40 0.53
N ALA A 155 15.92 -9.15 0.48
CA ALA A 155 16.16 -8.36 1.68
C ALA A 155 14.86 -7.97 2.39
N SER A 156 13.84 -7.60 1.62
CA SER A 156 12.51 -7.24 2.12
C SER A 156 11.82 -8.44 2.74
N ASP A 157 11.87 -9.61 2.09
CA ASP A 157 11.28 -10.85 2.57
C ASP A 157 11.84 -11.28 3.96
N LYS A 158 13.15 -11.14 4.17
CA LYS A 158 13.79 -11.40 5.47
C LYS A 158 13.26 -10.50 6.60
N LEU A 159 12.99 -9.22 6.32
CA LEU A 159 12.35 -8.28 7.26
C LEU A 159 10.91 -8.67 7.59
N PHE A 160 10.25 -9.35 6.67
CA PHE A 160 8.87 -9.79 6.81
C PHE A 160 8.71 -11.07 7.61
N TYR A 161 9.62 -12.04 7.46
CA TYR A 161 9.65 -13.24 8.31
C TYR A 161 9.93 -12.90 9.78
N THR A 162 10.79 -11.91 10.04
CA THR A 162 11.11 -11.48 11.43
C THR A 162 9.97 -10.69 12.08
N LYS A 163 9.21 -9.88 11.34
CA LYS A 163 8.09 -9.10 11.89
C LYS A 163 6.85 -9.94 12.20
N GLN A 164 6.67 -11.06 11.50
CA GLN A 164 5.52 -11.97 11.65
C GLN A 164 5.53 -12.74 12.98
N LEU A 165 6.66 -12.77 13.71
CA LEU A 165 6.73 -13.33 15.07
C LEU A 165 6.06 -12.46 16.16
N SER A 166 5.46 -11.32 15.80
CA SER A 166 4.86 -10.39 16.77
C SER A 166 3.46 -9.89 16.36
N SER A 167 2.50 -10.80 16.19
CA SER A 167 1.08 -10.49 16.47
C SER A 167 0.21 -11.75 16.55
N PRO A 168 -0.09 -12.26 17.77
CA PRO A 168 -1.13 -13.24 17.96
C PRO A 168 -2.34 -12.61 18.69
N LYS A 169 -2.79 -11.39 18.32
CA LYS A 169 -4.00 -10.84 18.95
C LYS A 169 -5.24 -11.68 18.66
N ASN A 170 -5.32 -12.28 17.46
CA ASN A 170 -6.44 -13.16 17.09
C ASN A 170 -6.27 -14.60 17.60
N SER A 171 -5.05 -15.06 17.84
CA SER A 171 -4.78 -16.43 18.30
C SER A 171 -5.06 -16.62 19.80
N ILE A 172 -4.83 -15.58 20.63
CA ILE A 172 -5.15 -15.60 22.06
C ILE A 172 -6.67 -15.71 22.30
N ILE A 173 -7.49 -14.95 21.54
CA ILE A 173 -8.96 -14.99 21.68
C ILE A 173 -9.50 -16.38 21.32
N ILE A 174 -9.00 -16.98 20.24
CA ILE A 174 -9.38 -18.34 19.83
C ILE A 174 -8.97 -19.36 20.90
N PHE A 175 -7.76 -19.24 21.47
CA PHE A 175 -7.28 -20.14 22.52
C PHE A 175 -8.11 -20.04 23.80
N ILE A 176 -8.48 -18.83 24.23
CA ILE A 176 -9.37 -18.60 25.38
C ILE A 176 -10.76 -19.21 25.14
N CYS A 177 -11.32 -19.03 23.95
CA CYS A 177 -12.63 -19.58 23.61
C CYS A 177 -12.65 -21.12 23.58
N ILE A 178 -11.57 -21.76 23.12
CA ILE A 178 -11.52 -23.22 22.99
C ILE A 178 -11.15 -23.88 24.33
N SER A 179 -10.29 -23.28 25.13
CA SER A 179 -9.78 -23.92 26.36
C SER A 179 -10.50 -23.51 27.63
N ILE A 180 -10.89 -22.23 27.79
CA ILE A 180 -11.35 -21.69 29.08
C ILE A 180 -12.88 -21.72 29.19
N LEU A 181 -13.61 -21.36 28.13
CA LEU A 181 -15.08 -21.39 28.12
C LEU A 181 -15.69 -22.76 28.49
N PRO A 182 -15.24 -23.90 27.94
CA PRO A 182 -15.82 -25.20 28.30
C PRO A 182 -15.55 -25.59 29.75
N ILE A 183 -14.41 -25.19 30.33
CA ILE A 183 -14.07 -25.45 31.73
C ILE A 183 -15.00 -24.66 32.65
N ILE A 184 -15.27 -23.39 32.35
CA ILE A 184 -16.20 -22.57 33.12
C ILE A 184 -17.61 -23.16 33.07
N ILE A 185 -18.07 -23.61 31.90
CA ILE A 185 -19.38 -24.25 31.74
C ILE A 185 -19.45 -25.54 32.58
N LEU A 186 -18.39 -26.36 32.58
CA LEU A 186 -18.33 -27.59 33.37
C LEU A 186 -18.43 -27.31 34.87
N LEU A 187 -17.71 -26.29 35.37
CA LEU A 187 -17.75 -25.90 36.78
C LEU A 187 -19.13 -25.41 37.21
N LEU A 188 -19.83 -24.65 36.35
CA LEU A 188 -21.19 -24.21 36.63
C LEU A 188 -22.18 -25.39 36.67
N ILE A 189 -22.03 -26.37 35.79
CA ILE A 189 -22.85 -27.60 35.79
C ILE A 189 -22.61 -28.41 37.06
N ILE A 190 -21.34 -28.59 37.46
CA ILE A 190 -20.97 -29.29 38.70
C ILE A 190 -21.55 -28.55 39.92
N GLY A 191 -21.38 -27.23 39.98
CA GLY A 191 -21.94 -26.40 41.05
C GLY A 191 -23.47 -26.52 41.15
N TYR A 192 -24.17 -26.52 40.01
CA TYR A 192 -25.61 -26.71 39.96
C TYR A 192 -26.04 -28.10 40.48
N ILE A 193 -25.31 -29.16 40.10
CA ILE A 193 -25.57 -30.52 40.61
C ILE A 193 -25.35 -30.61 42.11
N LEU A 194 -24.27 -30.03 42.63
CA LEU A 194 -23.97 -30.00 44.07
C LEU A 194 -25.03 -29.21 44.84
N TYR A 195 -25.46 -28.06 44.31
CA TYR A 195 -26.53 -27.26 44.89
C TYR A 195 -27.85 -28.04 44.94
N LYS A 196 -28.22 -28.74 43.86
CA LYS A 196 -29.44 -29.55 43.82
C LYS A 196 -29.38 -30.73 44.79
N LYS A 197 -28.23 -31.39 44.93
CA LYS A 197 -28.01 -32.45 45.94
C LYS A 197 -28.12 -31.92 47.36
N PHE A 198 -27.50 -30.77 47.65
CA PHE A 198 -27.59 -30.13 48.97
C PHE A 198 -29.02 -29.77 49.33
N LYS A 199 -29.78 -29.15 48.41
CA LYS A 199 -31.19 -28.82 48.60
C LYS A 199 -32.07 -30.07 48.78
N ALA A 200 -31.81 -31.14 48.04
CA ALA A 200 -32.52 -32.41 48.21
C ALA A 200 -32.19 -33.12 49.54
N SER A 201 -30.99 -32.91 50.08
CA SER A 201 -30.62 -33.41 51.41
C SER A 201 -31.34 -32.65 52.53
N GLN A 202 -31.54 -31.34 52.38
CA GLN A 202 -32.27 -30.54 53.37
C GLN A 202 -33.75 -30.92 53.43
N ASN A 203 -34.39 -31.17 52.28
CA ASN A 203 -35.79 -31.58 52.19
C ASN A 203 -36.07 -33.04 52.64
N LYS A 204 -35.06 -33.83 53.04
CA LYS A 204 -35.23 -35.19 53.59
C LYS A 204 -35.16 -35.24 55.13
N THR A 205 -34.98 -34.09 55.77
CA THR A 205 -34.80 -33.95 57.22
C THR A 205 -36.00 -33.30 57.94
N GLU A 206 -37.14 -33.19 57.26
CA GLU A 206 -38.46 -32.95 57.85
C GLU A 206 -39.34 -34.19 57.73
#